data_AF-F9Q8B1-F1
#
_entry.id   AF-F9Q8B1-F1
#
_cell.length_a   1.000
_cell.length_b   1.000
_cell.length_c   1.000
_cell.angle_alpha   90.00
_cell.angle_beta   90.00
_cell.angle_gamma   90.00
#
_symmetry.space_group_name_H-M   'P 1'
#
loop_
_entity.id
_entity.type
_entity.pdbx_description
1 polymer ?
#
loop_
_entity_poly.entity_id
_entity_poly.type
_entity_poly.pdbx_seq_one_letter_code
_entity_poly.pdbx_strand_id
1 'polypeptide(L)'
;MDVVVLNADRLGNVAKSDILVKLNNLPNFDKLNHHLQGVELGDLAVGYWGNQTGLAYDPLRIKEEELPQSWADMENYINKNPKKFGYSDPNGGSSGNAFIQRALVYINGDYDYRTDKTDEAQIANWKKTWDWFSSKKDALIRTASNADSLTRLNDGELVIVSAWQDHLFSLQKQGAITDRLKFYVPKFGMPGGGNVVTVAKNAPNPAASLVFVHWITSPEVQQKLSQEFGVRPLDSESGLKDTIFFSTPWRKAEMEAFTKEVISR
;
A
#
# COMPACT_ATOMS: atom_id res chain seq x y z
N MET A 1 26.30 12.43 -5.18
CA MET A 1 25.13 11.85 -4.47
C MET A 1 25.61 10.55 -3.87
N ASP A 2 25.34 10.31 -2.58
CA ASP A 2 25.83 9.12 -1.86
C ASP A 2 24.76 8.01 -1.88
N VAL A 3 23.81 8.09 -0.94
CA VAL A 3 22.69 7.17 -0.80
C VAL A 3 21.47 7.70 -1.56
N VAL A 4 20.75 6.82 -2.25
CA VAL A 4 19.56 7.15 -3.05
C VAL A 4 18.38 6.37 -2.51
N VAL A 5 17.25 7.05 -2.35
CA VAL A 5 15.96 6.46 -1.99
C VAL A 5 15.03 6.53 -3.20
N LEU A 6 14.41 5.40 -3.54
CA LEU A 6 13.51 5.26 -4.69
C LEU A 6 12.27 4.47 -4.29
N ASN A 7 11.18 4.62 -5.04
CA ASN A 7 10.10 3.61 -5.01
C ASN A 7 10.62 2.33 -5.66
N ALA A 8 10.22 1.16 -5.14
CA ALA A 8 10.70 -0.13 -5.64
C ALA A 8 10.42 -0.30 -7.14
N ASP A 9 9.24 0.13 -7.61
CA ASP A 9 8.82 0.08 -9.03
C ASP A 9 9.70 0.92 -9.99
N ARG A 10 10.58 1.77 -9.47
CA ARG A 10 11.52 2.57 -10.26
C ARG A 10 12.91 1.96 -10.36
N LEU A 11 13.24 0.97 -9.52
CA LEU A 11 14.58 0.37 -9.49
C LEU A 11 15.01 -0.16 -10.86
N GLY A 12 14.13 -0.89 -11.55
CA GLY A 12 14.44 -1.46 -12.87
C GLY A 12 14.80 -0.41 -13.93
N ASN A 13 14.26 0.81 -13.83
CA ASN A 13 14.60 1.90 -14.74
C ASN A 13 15.97 2.51 -14.41
N VAL A 14 16.29 2.66 -13.13
CA VAL A 14 17.57 3.21 -12.67
C VAL A 14 18.72 2.21 -12.88
N ALA A 15 18.46 0.93 -12.66
CA ALA A 15 19.44 -0.14 -12.80
C ALA A 15 19.96 -0.30 -14.25
N LYS A 16 19.13 0.01 -15.27
CA LYS A 16 19.53 -0.03 -16.69
C LYS A 16 20.70 0.89 -17.03
N SER A 17 20.98 1.89 -16.20
CA SER A 17 22.05 2.86 -16.44
C SER A 17 23.40 2.49 -15.81
N ASP A 18 23.53 1.36 -15.10
CA ASP A 18 24.76 0.92 -14.40
C ASP A 18 25.36 2.00 -13.45
N ILE A 19 24.47 2.76 -12.80
CA ILE A 19 24.84 3.87 -11.91
C ILE A 19 24.78 3.51 -10.41
N LEU A 20 24.52 2.25 -10.08
CA LEU A 20 24.33 1.78 -8.70
C LEU A 20 25.42 0.80 -8.28
N VAL A 21 25.78 0.82 -7.00
CA VAL A 21 26.74 -0.13 -6.39
C VAL A 21 25.99 -1.40 -5.96
N LYS A 22 26.67 -2.55 -6.04
CA LYS A 22 26.17 -3.80 -5.44
C LYS A 22 26.33 -3.77 -3.92
N LEU A 23 25.28 -4.15 -3.22
CA LEU A 23 25.15 -4.13 -1.76
C LEU A 23 25.40 -5.50 -1.11
N ASN A 24 25.74 -6.53 -1.89
CA ASN A 24 25.94 -7.90 -1.41
C ASN A 24 27.13 -8.08 -0.45
N ASN A 25 27.94 -7.03 -0.23
CA ASN A 25 28.99 -6.98 0.78
C ASN A 25 28.50 -6.48 2.15
N LEU A 26 27.23 -6.09 2.28
CA LEU A 26 26.66 -5.67 3.57
C LEU A 26 26.56 -6.86 4.53
N PRO A 27 26.82 -6.65 5.84
CA PRO A 27 26.61 -7.70 6.83
C PRO A 27 25.14 -8.13 6.87
N ASN A 28 24.90 -9.44 6.95
CA ASN A 28 23.57 -10.06 6.92
C ASN A 28 22.74 -9.69 5.68
N PHE A 29 23.38 -9.38 4.54
CA PHE A 29 22.69 -8.99 3.31
C PHE A 29 21.52 -9.92 2.99
N ASP A 30 21.72 -11.24 2.99
CA ASP A 30 20.70 -12.25 2.67
C ASP A 30 19.45 -12.24 3.55
N LYS A 31 19.49 -11.57 4.71
CA LYS A 31 18.34 -11.42 5.63
C LYS A 31 17.58 -10.10 5.43
N LEU A 32 18.08 -9.21 4.57
CA LEU A 32 17.44 -7.95 4.26
C LEU A 32 16.25 -8.18 3.31
N ASN A 33 15.43 -7.15 3.16
CA ASN A 33 14.31 -7.20 2.24
C ASN A 33 14.81 -7.04 0.79
N HIS A 34 14.76 -8.12 0.01
CA HIS A 34 15.14 -8.14 -1.42
C HIS A 34 13.95 -8.14 -2.38
N HIS A 35 12.74 -8.01 -1.85
CA HIS A 35 11.52 -8.03 -2.65
C HIS A 35 10.55 -6.99 -2.11
N LEU A 36 10.06 -6.07 -2.95
CA LEU A 36 9.13 -5.03 -2.53
C LEU A 36 8.23 -4.62 -3.69
N GLN A 37 6.92 -4.49 -3.46
CA GLN A 37 5.93 -4.12 -4.49
C GLN A 37 5.98 -5.02 -5.76
N GLY A 38 6.26 -6.31 -5.59
CA GLY A 38 6.38 -7.24 -6.72
C GLY A 38 7.69 -7.12 -7.51
N VAL A 39 8.65 -6.33 -7.04
CA VAL A 39 9.96 -6.13 -7.67
C VAL A 39 11.04 -6.89 -6.93
N GLU A 40 11.78 -7.73 -7.66
CA GLU A 40 13.04 -8.31 -7.21
C GLU A 40 14.13 -7.23 -7.21
N LEU A 41 14.70 -6.95 -6.03
CA LEU A 41 15.69 -5.88 -5.84
C LEU A 41 17.12 -6.34 -6.18
N GLY A 42 17.35 -7.66 -6.08
CA GLY A 42 18.66 -8.29 -6.30
C GLY A 42 19.74 -7.67 -5.41
N ASP A 43 20.93 -7.50 -5.99
CA ASP A 43 22.10 -6.98 -5.28
C ASP A 43 22.16 -5.45 -5.25
N LEU A 44 21.25 -4.73 -5.91
CA LEU A 44 21.40 -3.29 -6.16
C LEU A 44 20.69 -2.42 -5.14
N ALA A 45 19.69 -2.97 -4.45
CA ALA A 45 18.90 -2.22 -3.50
C ALA A 45 18.32 -3.15 -2.44
N VAL A 46 17.91 -2.57 -1.32
CA VAL A 46 17.20 -3.28 -0.25
C VAL A 46 16.03 -2.43 0.21
N GLY A 47 14.91 -3.07 0.56
CA GLY A 47 13.77 -2.39 1.16
C GLY A 47 14.12 -1.86 2.55
N TYR A 48 13.78 -0.60 2.84
CA TYR A 48 14.00 -0.02 4.17
C TYR A 48 12.78 0.72 4.74
N TRP A 49 11.80 1.07 3.90
CA TRP A 49 10.61 1.81 4.34
C TRP A 49 9.37 1.10 3.82
N GLY A 50 8.59 0.46 4.69
CA GLY A 50 7.33 -0.17 4.31
C GLY A 50 6.14 0.74 4.60
N ASN A 51 5.28 0.91 3.59
CA ASN A 51 3.95 1.48 3.78
C ASN A 51 2.91 0.38 3.57
N GLN A 52 1.82 0.41 4.34
CA GLN A 52 0.79 -0.60 4.27
C GLN A 52 -0.58 0.06 4.19
N THR A 53 -1.33 -0.26 3.13
CA THR A 53 -2.78 -0.01 3.15
C THR A 53 -3.49 -1.14 3.87
N GLY A 54 -4.63 -0.83 4.45
CA GLY A 54 -5.43 -1.77 5.20
C GLY A 54 -6.76 -1.13 5.55
N LEU A 55 -7.37 -1.65 6.61
CA LEU A 55 -8.66 -1.18 7.08
C LEU A 55 -8.50 -0.62 8.50
N ALA A 56 -8.83 0.65 8.66
CA ALA A 56 -8.95 1.28 9.97
C ALA A 56 -10.39 1.09 10.49
N TYR A 57 -10.56 0.88 11.78
CA TYR A 57 -11.86 0.66 12.41
C TYR A 57 -11.92 1.22 13.84
N ASP A 58 -13.15 1.41 14.34
CA ASP A 58 -13.40 1.80 15.72
C ASP A 58 -13.81 0.56 16.56
N PRO A 59 -12.96 0.09 17.50
CA PRO A 59 -13.26 -1.08 18.31
C PRO A 59 -14.44 -0.89 19.28
N LEU A 60 -14.91 0.35 19.48
CA LEU A 60 -16.15 0.61 20.24
C LEU A 60 -17.42 0.32 19.42
N ARG A 61 -17.28 0.14 18.10
CA ARG A 61 -18.41 -0.02 17.16
C ARG A 61 -18.46 -1.39 16.50
N ILE A 62 -17.32 -2.06 16.38
CA ILE A 62 -17.22 -3.41 15.82
C ILE A 62 -16.16 -4.20 16.57
N LYS A 63 -16.45 -5.46 16.90
CA LYS A 63 -15.49 -6.34 17.57
C LYS A 63 -14.49 -6.90 16.58
N GLU A 64 -13.31 -7.25 17.07
CA GLU A 64 -12.22 -7.74 16.24
C GLU A 64 -12.57 -9.04 15.50
N GLU A 65 -13.41 -9.89 16.11
CA GLU A 65 -13.85 -11.15 15.51
C GLU A 65 -14.89 -10.96 14.38
N GLU A 66 -15.49 -9.78 14.29
CA GLU A 66 -16.49 -9.43 13.27
C GLU A 66 -15.86 -8.75 12.04
N LEU A 67 -14.55 -8.48 12.08
CA LEU A 67 -13.84 -7.79 11.01
C LEU A 67 -13.74 -8.66 9.75
N PRO A 68 -14.10 -8.13 8.56
CA PRO A 68 -13.95 -8.84 7.30
C PRO A 68 -12.53 -9.33 7.02
N GLN A 69 -12.35 -10.64 6.82
CA GLN A 69 -11.03 -11.23 6.53
C GLN A 69 -10.88 -11.71 5.09
N SER A 70 -11.99 -12.07 4.43
CA SER A 70 -12.05 -12.42 3.01
C SER A 70 -12.82 -11.37 2.20
N TRP A 71 -12.70 -11.42 0.86
CA TRP A 71 -13.49 -10.56 -0.01
C TRP A 71 -15.00 -10.81 0.15
N ALA A 72 -15.41 -12.08 0.32
CA ALA A 72 -16.79 -12.44 0.57
C ALA A 72 -17.30 -11.86 1.91
N ASP A 73 -16.48 -11.85 2.96
CA ASP A 73 -16.83 -11.19 4.23
C ASP A 73 -17.01 -9.69 4.04
N MET A 74 -16.16 -9.08 3.21
CA MET A 74 -16.22 -7.65 2.91
C MET A 74 -17.52 -7.29 2.19
N GLU A 75 -17.90 -8.04 1.16
CA GLU A 75 -19.17 -7.86 0.46
C GLU A 75 -20.37 -8.05 1.41
N ASN A 76 -20.33 -9.09 2.24
CA ASN A 76 -21.36 -9.36 3.24
C ASN A 76 -21.49 -8.22 4.25
N TYR A 77 -20.36 -7.67 4.73
CA TYR A 77 -20.33 -6.55 5.64
C TYR A 77 -20.94 -5.29 5.01
N ILE A 78 -20.56 -4.95 3.79
CA ILE A 78 -21.11 -3.80 3.05
C ILE A 78 -22.63 -3.93 2.88
N ASN A 79 -23.11 -5.12 2.54
CA ASN A 79 -24.54 -5.37 2.35
C ASN A 79 -25.35 -5.26 3.66
N LYS A 80 -24.80 -5.77 4.77
CA LYS A 80 -25.47 -5.75 6.08
C LYS A 80 -25.37 -4.40 6.78
N ASN A 81 -24.35 -3.61 6.47
CA ASN A 81 -24.05 -2.33 7.14
C ASN A 81 -23.96 -1.18 6.11
N PRO A 82 -25.08 -0.82 5.46
CA PRO A 82 -25.09 0.25 4.48
C PRO A 82 -24.59 1.55 5.12
N LYS A 83 -23.74 2.27 4.38
CA LYS A 83 -23.10 3.53 4.75
C LYS A 83 -22.12 3.44 5.93
N LYS A 84 -21.65 2.24 6.28
CA LYS A 84 -20.68 2.03 7.38
C LYS A 84 -19.28 1.65 6.94
N PHE A 85 -19.09 1.36 5.66
CA PHE A 85 -17.77 1.22 5.04
C PHE A 85 -17.45 2.44 4.19
N GLY A 86 -16.23 2.98 4.35
CA GLY A 86 -15.73 4.08 3.54
C GLY A 86 -14.45 3.75 2.77
N TYR A 87 -14.30 4.33 1.60
CA TYR A 87 -13.03 4.34 0.87
C TYR A 87 -12.81 5.71 0.24
N SER A 88 -11.56 6.15 0.17
CA SER A 88 -11.24 7.46 -0.41
C SER A 88 -11.37 7.47 -1.92
N ASP A 89 -11.77 8.61 -2.47
CA ASP A 89 -11.64 8.85 -3.90
C ASP A 89 -10.19 8.56 -4.34
N PRO A 90 -9.96 7.79 -5.42
CA PRO A 90 -8.61 7.48 -5.87
C PRO A 90 -7.80 8.73 -6.23
N ASN A 91 -8.43 9.84 -6.60
CA ASN A 91 -7.78 11.12 -6.86
C ASN A 91 -7.42 11.89 -5.58
N GLY A 92 -8.10 11.60 -4.47
CA GLY A 92 -7.91 12.27 -3.18
C GLY A 92 -7.21 11.42 -2.10
N GLY A 93 -7.02 10.12 -2.35
CA GLY A 93 -6.34 9.23 -1.42
C GLY A 93 -6.08 7.84 -2.00
N SER A 94 -4.82 7.42 -1.97
CA SER A 94 -4.39 6.12 -2.53
C SER A 94 -4.85 4.89 -1.73
N SER A 95 -5.36 5.05 -0.49
CA SER A 95 -5.89 3.89 0.25
C SER A 95 -7.19 3.35 -0.36
N GLY A 96 -8.03 4.24 -0.89
CA GLY A 96 -9.21 3.84 -1.65
C GLY A 96 -8.86 3.19 -2.98
N ASN A 97 -7.81 3.66 -3.66
CA ASN A 97 -7.27 2.98 -4.84
C ASN A 97 -6.83 1.54 -4.52
N ALA A 98 -6.20 1.34 -3.36
CA ALA A 98 -5.84 0.01 -2.89
C ALA A 98 -7.06 -0.91 -2.70
N PHE A 99 -8.17 -0.40 -2.17
CA PHE A 99 -9.42 -1.14 -2.07
C PHE A 99 -10.02 -1.46 -3.46
N ILE A 100 -10.01 -0.48 -4.38
CA ILE A 100 -10.50 -0.66 -5.75
C ILE A 100 -9.71 -1.75 -6.49
N GLN A 101 -8.38 -1.77 -6.35
CA GLN A 101 -7.52 -2.81 -6.92
C GLN A 101 -7.85 -4.20 -6.38
N ARG A 102 -8.19 -4.32 -5.09
CA ARG A 102 -8.62 -5.61 -4.52
C ARG A 102 -9.98 -6.02 -5.07
N ALA A 103 -10.91 -5.08 -5.21
CA ALA A 103 -12.18 -5.34 -5.88
C ALA A 103 -11.98 -5.84 -7.32
N LEU A 104 -11.03 -5.25 -8.07
CA LEU A 104 -10.72 -5.66 -9.43
C LEU A 104 -10.23 -7.11 -9.48
N VAL A 105 -9.29 -7.49 -8.63
CA VAL A 105 -8.73 -8.85 -8.57
C VAL A 105 -9.80 -9.86 -8.17
N TYR A 106 -10.55 -9.60 -7.08
CA TYR A 106 -11.51 -10.59 -6.58
C TYR A 106 -12.79 -10.71 -7.42
N ILE A 107 -13.17 -9.68 -8.19
CA ILE A 107 -14.36 -9.73 -9.06
C ILE A 107 -14.03 -10.24 -10.46
N ASN A 108 -12.87 -9.88 -11.02
CA ASN A 108 -12.51 -10.26 -12.40
C ASN A 108 -11.57 -11.48 -12.48
N GLY A 109 -11.00 -11.90 -11.36
CA GLY A 109 -9.97 -12.94 -11.29
C GLY A 109 -8.55 -12.38 -11.29
N ASP A 110 -7.61 -13.27 -10.99
CA ASP A 110 -6.19 -12.96 -10.94
C ASP A 110 -5.64 -12.58 -12.32
N TYR A 111 -4.80 -11.54 -12.34
CA TYR A 111 -4.08 -11.07 -13.52
C TYR A 111 -2.76 -10.44 -13.08
N ASP A 112 -1.72 -10.53 -13.91
CA ASP A 112 -0.43 -9.91 -13.60
C ASP A 112 -0.41 -8.42 -13.96
N TYR A 113 -0.82 -7.58 -13.02
CA TYR A 113 -0.80 -6.11 -13.16
C TYR A 113 0.56 -5.47 -12.87
N ARG A 114 1.63 -6.25 -12.72
CA ARG A 114 2.98 -5.74 -12.42
C ARG A 114 3.75 -5.35 -13.68
N THR A 115 3.28 -5.75 -14.85
CA THR A 115 3.92 -5.47 -16.14
C THR A 115 3.90 -3.97 -16.47
N ASP A 116 4.86 -3.51 -17.26
CA ASP A 116 4.92 -2.13 -17.76
C ASP A 116 4.02 -1.87 -18.98
N LYS A 117 3.35 -2.92 -19.48
CA LYS A 117 2.44 -2.85 -20.61
C LYS A 117 1.03 -3.25 -20.19
N THR A 118 0.09 -2.33 -20.39
CA THR A 118 -1.34 -2.59 -20.19
C THR A 118 -1.92 -3.47 -21.29
N ASP A 119 -2.99 -4.17 -20.97
CA ASP A 119 -3.76 -5.02 -21.88
C ASP A 119 -5.19 -4.51 -21.97
N GLU A 120 -5.60 -4.10 -23.18
CA GLU A 120 -6.91 -3.52 -23.45
C GLU A 120 -8.05 -4.51 -23.19
N ALA A 121 -7.85 -5.80 -23.48
CA ALA A 121 -8.86 -6.82 -23.22
C ALA A 121 -9.10 -6.99 -21.72
N GLN A 122 -8.03 -6.91 -20.93
CA GLN A 122 -8.14 -6.95 -19.48
C GLN A 122 -8.78 -5.68 -18.90
N ILE A 123 -8.44 -4.50 -19.44
CA ILE A 123 -9.12 -3.24 -19.05
C ILE A 123 -10.62 -3.31 -19.34
N ALA A 124 -11.02 -3.89 -20.49
CA ALA A 124 -12.43 -4.07 -20.82
C ALA A 124 -13.16 -5.02 -19.84
N ASN A 125 -12.47 -6.02 -19.31
CA ASN A 125 -13.03 -6.97 -18.33
C ASN A 125 -13.38 -6.28 -16.99
N TRP A 126 -12.75 -5.15 -16.65
CA TRP A 126 -13.01 -4.40 -15.41
C TRP A 126 -14.43 -3.87 -15.26
N LYS A 127 -15.23 -3.87 -16.34
CA LYS A 127 -16.63 -3.43 -16.32
C LYS A 127 -17.43 -4.10 -15.20
N LYS A 128 -17.20 -5.38 -14.89
CA LYS A 128 -17.92 -6.09 -13.80
C LYS A 128 -17.66 -5.45 -12.44
N THR A 129 -16.43 -5.02 -12.17
CA THR A 129 -16.08 -4.31 -10.93
C THR A 129 -16.73 -2.93 -10.88
N TRP A 130 -16.77 -2.21 -12.00
CA TRP A 130 -17.42 -0.90 -12.07
C TRP A 130 -18.94 -1.00 -11.88
N ASP A 131 -19.56 -2.01 -12.48
CA ASP A 131 -20.98 -2.34 -12.28
C ASP A 131 -21.23 -2.70 -10.81
N TRP A 132 -20.32 -3.44 -10.16
CA TRP A 132 -20.40 -3.74 -8.73
C TRP A 132 -20.36 -2.47 -7.88
N PHE A 133 -19.38 -1.58 -8.06
CA PHE A 133 -19.32 -0.31 -7.32
C PHE A 133 -20.58 0.53 -7.54
N SER A 134 -21.06 0.61 -8.78
CA SER A 134 -22.31 1.33 -9.13
C SER A 134 -23.53 0.74 -8.41
N SER A 135 -23.62 -0.59 -8.32
CA SER A 135 -24.69 -1.28 -7.59
C SER A 135 -24.63 -1.07 -6.07
N LYS A 136 -23.45 -0.73 -5.53
CA LYS A 136 -23.21 -0.50 -4.10
C LYS A 136 -23.17 0.97 -3.72
N LYS A 137 -23.50 1.91 -4.61
CA LYS A 137 -23.41 3.36 -4.37
C LYS A 137 -24.12 3.84 -3.10
N ASP A 138 -25.25 3.21 -2.74
CA ASP A 138 -26.04 3.58 -1.57
C ASP A 138 -25.55 2.92 -0.27
N ALA A 139 -24.72 1.89 -0.40
CA ALA A 139 -24.14 1.13 0.72
C ALA A 139 -22.69 1.54 1.03
N LEU A 140 -21.92 1.96 0.03
CA LEU A 140 -20.55 2.43 0.19
C LEU A 140 -20.51 3.95 0.35
N ILE A 141 -19.57 4.43 1.15
CA ILE A 141 -19.26 5.85 1.24
C ILE A 141 -17.92 6.11 0.55
N ARG A 142 -17.96 6.87 -0.55
CA ARG A 142 -16.75 7.45 -1.13
C ARG A 142 -16.42 8.75 -0.39
N THR A 143 -15.29 8.79 0.28
CA THR A 143 -14.79 9.97 1.01
C THR A 143 -13.89 10.80 0.10
N ALA A 144 -13.68 12.07 0.44
CA ALA A 144 -12.92 13.00 -0.41
C ALA A 144 -11.41 12.71 -0.40
N SER A 145 -10.88 12.15 0.70
CA SER A 145 -9.45 11.87 0.87
C SER A 145 -9.18 10.83 1.96
N ASN A 146 -7.92 10.39 2.09
CA ASN A 146 -7.52 9.55 3.22
C ASN A 146 -7.78 10.23 4.57
N ALA A 147 -7.58 11.55 4.66
CA ALA A 147 -7.82 12.30 5.89
C ALA A 147 -9.33 12.38 6.20
N ASP A 148 -10.15 12.65 5.19
CA ASP A 148 -11.62 12.63 5.32
C ASP A 148 -12.13 11.27 5.80
N SER A 149 -11.62 10.16 5.25
CA SER A 149 -11.94 8.81 5.76
C SER A 149 -11.66 8.65 7.25
N LEU A 150 -10.48 9.06 7.70
CA LEU A 150 -10.07 8.90 9.09
C LEU A 150 -10.85 9.82 10.02
N THR A 151 -11.14 11.05 9.61
CA THR A 151 -12.00 11.98 10.36
C THR A 151 -13.40 11.42 10.53
N ARG A 152 -14.04 10.95 9.44
CA ARG A 152 -15.40 10.38 9.49
C ARG A 152 -15.47 9.06 10.25
N LEU A 153 -14.39 8.28 10.28
CA LEU A 153 -14.25 7.14 11.19
C LEU A 153 -14.13 7.60 12.64
N ASN A 154 -13.29 8.59 12.93
CA ASN A 154 -13.08 9.12 14.27
C ASN A 154 -14.34 9.74 14.87
N ASP A 155 -15.14 10.41 14.05
CA ASP A 155 -16.42 11.00 14.43
C ASP A 155 -17.52 9.94 14.54
N GLY A 156 -17.24 8.71 14.06
CA GLY A 156 -18.11 7.56 14.18
C GLY A 156 -19.27 7.54 13.19
N GLU A 157 -19.18 8.33 12.12
CA GLU A 157 -20.08 8.20 10.98
C GLU A 157 -19.86 6.86 10.27
N LEU A 158 -18.58 6.54 10.03
CA LEU A 158 -18.10 5.29 9.46
C LEU A 158 -17.59 4.35 10.56
N VAL A 159 -17.57 3.05 10.27
CA VAL A 159 -17.12 2.01 11.23
C VAL A 159 -15.83 1.35 10.75
N ILE A 160 -15.70 1.16 9.44
CA ILE A 160 -14.49 0.65 8.80
C ILE A 160 -14.17 1.54 7.60
N VAL A 161 -12.91 1.92 7.42
CA VAL A 161 -12.46 2.65 6.22
C VAL A 161 -11.17 2.07 5.66
N SER A 162 -11.00 2.16 4.34
CA SER A 162 -9.67 1.99 3.74
C SER A 162 -8.73 3.08 4.26
N ALA A 163 -7.53 2.70 4.71
CA ALA A 163 -6.57 3.64 5.26
C ALA A 163 -5.13 3.22 4.98
N TRP A 164 -4.21 4.18 5.15
CA TRP A 164 -2.79 3.93 5.30
C TRP A 164 -2.44 3.87 6.79
N GLN A 165 -1.65 2.86 7.19
CA GLN A 165 -1.27 2.65 8.59
C GLN A 165 -0.48 3.82 9.17
N ASP A 166 0.53 4.29 8.44
CA ASP A 166 1.40 5.41 8.81
C ASP A 166 0.63 6.73 8.89
N HIS A 167 -0.34 6.94 8.00
CA HIS A 167 -1.21 8.13 8.04
C HIS A 167 -2.10 8.14 9.29
N LEU A 168 -2.74 7.01 9.63
CA LEU A 168 -3.49 6.89 10.87
C LEU A 168 -2.59 7.17 12.09
N PHE A 169 -1.44 6.50 12.14
CA PHE A 169 -0.48 6.66 13.23
C PHE A 169 0.00 8.11 13.38
N SER A 170 0.32 8.78 12.28
CA SER A 170 0.77 10.18 12.28
C SER A 170 -0.31 11.12 12.83
N LEU A 171 -1.57 10.96 12.41
CA LEU A 171 -2.67 11.76 12.92
C LEU A 171 -2.97 11.48 14.40
N GLN A 172 -2.78 10.25 14.86
CA GLN A 172 -2.88 9.90 16.28
C GLN A 172 -1.79 10.57 17.12
N LYS A 173 -0.53 10.53 16.65
CA LYS A 173 0.60 11.20 17.33
C LYS A 173 0.41 12.72 17.41
N GLN A 174 -0.27 13.31 16.42
CA GLN A 174 -0.62 14.73 16.40
C GLN A 174 -1.87 15.07 17.23
N GLY A 175 -2.60 14.09 17.75
CA GLY A 175 -3.86 14.28 18.47
C GLY A 175 -5.04 14.69 17.59
N ALA A 176 -4.88 14.69 16.26
CA ALA A 176 -5.95 15.01 15.31
C ALA A 176 -6.98 13.88 15.19
N ILE A 177 -6.55 12.64 15.45
CA ILE A 177 -7.38 11.44 15.50
C ILE A 177 -7.12 10.72 16.82
N THR A 178 -8.15 10.12 17.40
CA THR A 178 -8.01 9.41 18.68
C THR A 178 -7.20 8.11 18.57
N ASP A 179 -6.47 7.78 19.63
CA ASP A 179 -5.65 6.56 19.75
C ASP A 179 -6.48 5.26 19.81
N ARG A 180 -7.79 5.36 20.10
CA ARG A 180 -8.69 4.21 20.16
C ARG A 180 -8.86 3.50 18.82
N LEU A 181 -8.72 4.23 17.70
CA LEU A 181 -8.91 3.66 16.37
C LEU A 181 -7.80 2.65 16.09
N LYS A 182 -8.19 1.49 15.57
CA LYS A 182 -7.27 0.39 15.27
C LYS A 182 -7.16 0.17 13.78
N PHE A 183 -6.12 -0.56 13.38
CA PHE A 183 -5.84 -0.88 11.99
C PHE A 183 -5.56 -2.38 11.85
N TYR A 184 -6.02 -2.97 10.75
CA TYR A 184 -5.66 -4.34 10.39
C TYR A 184 -5.49 -4.49 8.87
N VAL A 185 -4.69 -5.48 8.48
CA VAL A 185 -4.60 -5.95 7.10
C VAL A 185 -5.43 -7.23 7.00
N PRO A 186 -6.49 -7.26 6.18
CA PRO A 186 -7.32 -8.46 6.04
C PRO A 186 -6.53 -9.60 5.38
N LYS A 187 -6.91 -10.86 5.64
CA LYS A 187 -6.25 -12.05 5.05
C LYS A 187 -6.24 -12.07 3.53
N PHE A 188 -7.25 -11.47 2.88
CA PHE A 188 -7.29 -11.31 1.42
C PHE A 188 -6.19 -10.36 0.87
N GLY A 189 -5.45 -9.72 1.77
CA GLY A 189 -4.33 -8.82 1.52
C GLY A 189 -4.79 -7.43 1.09
N MET A 190 -3.95 -6.43 1.35
CA MET A 190 -4.14 -5.05 0.87
C MET A 190 -2.84 -4.55 0.23
N PRO A 191 -2.90 -3.77 -0.87
CA PRO A 191 -1.69 -3.33 -1.57
C PRO A 191 -0.73 -2.58 -0.63
N GLY A 192 0.49 -3.07 -0.57
CA GLY A 192 1.58 -2.44 0.18
C GLY A 192 2.40 -1.53 -0.73
N GLY A 193 3.22 -0.71 -0.10
CA GLY A 193 4.24 0.04 -0.78
C GLY A 193 5.54 0.05 -0.02
N GLY A 194 6.54 0.65 -0.64
CA GLY A 194 7.70 1.00 0.12
C GLY A 194 8.82 1.58 -0.72
N ASN A 195 9.82 2.06 0.01
CA ASN A 195 11.01 2.62 -0.55
C ASN A 195 12.20 1.69 -0.37
N VAL A 196 13.01 1.67 -1.41
CA VAL A 196 14.27 0.97 -1.45
C VAL A 196 15.39 1.98 -1.27
N VAL A 197 16.47 1.52 -0.64
CA VAL A 197 17.70 2.28 -0.49
C VAL A 197 18.79 1.62 -1.33
N THR A 198 19.58 2.46 -2.01
CA THR A 198 20.73 2.05 -2.83
C THR A 198 21.86 3.08 -2.69
N VAL A 199 23.04 2.77 -3.25
CA VAL A 199 24.22 3.64 -3.25
C VAL A 199 24.61 3.96 -4.68
N ALA A 200 24.83 5.24 -4.98
CA ALA A 200 25.29 5.65 -6.30
C ALA A 200 26.75 5.21 -6.53
N LYS A 201 27.06 4.77 -7.76
CA LYS A 201 28.40 4.30 -8.14
C LYS A 201 29.47 5.41 -8.06
N ASN A 202 29.05 6.66 -8.21
CA ASN A 202 29.89 7.85 -8.04
C ASN A 202 29.75 8.51 -6.66
N ALA A 203 29.34 7.75 -5.63
CA ALA A 203 29.26 8.23 -4.26
C ALA A 203 30.62 8.81 -3.82
N PRO A 204 30.69 10.10 -3.40
CA PRO A 204 31.92 10.68 -2.87
C PRO A 204 32.38 10.01 -1.57
N ASN A 205 31.47 9.37 -0.82
CA ASN A 205 31.72 8.70 0.45
C ASN A 205 31.20 7.24 0.43
N PRO A 206 31.80 6.33 -0.37
CA PRO A 206 31.24 5.01 -0.60
C PRO A 206 31.20 4.13 0.67
N ALA A 207 32.24 4.17 1.50
CA ALA A 207 32.28 3.41 2.75
C ALA A 207 31.22 3.90 3.75
N ALA A 208 31.09 5.22 3.94
CA ALA A 208 30.08 5.79 4.82
C ALA A 208 28.66 5.50 4.32
N SER A 209 28.46 5.49 2.99
CA SER A 209 27.17 5.13 2.38
C SER A 209 26.75 3.70 2.72
N LEU A 210 27.68 2.74 2.60
CA LEU A 210 27.40 1.35 2.95
C LEU A 210 27.12 1.17 4.45
N VAL A 211 27.86 1.87 5.32
CA VAL A 211 27.60 1.87 6.78
C VAL A 211 26.21 2.41 7.08
N PHE A 212 25.81 3.51 6.42
CA PHE A 212 24.48 4.08 6.59
C PHE A 212 23.38 3.12 6.12
N VAL A 213 23.54 2.49 4.95
CA VAL A 213 22.59 1.50 4.44
C VAL A 213 22.47 0.31 5.39
N HIS A 214 23.58 -0.20 5.91
CA HIS A 214 23.57 -1.28 6.91
C HIS A 214 22.82 -0.87 8.18
N TRP A 215 23.09 0.34 8.69
CA TRP A 215 22.46 0.85 9.90
C TRP A 215 20.95 1.04 9.72
N ILE A 216 20.50 1.73 8.66
CA ILE A 216 19.08 2.04 8.46
C ILE A 216 18.22 0.81 8.19
N THR A 217 18.81 -0.26 7.65
CA THR A 217 18.14 -1.54 7.40
C THR A 217 18.30 -2.55 8.55
N SER A 218 19.00 -2.17 9.62
CA SER A 218 19.15 -3.05 10.79
C SER A 218 17.81 -3.27 11.51
N PRO A 219 17.58 -4.45 12.12
CA PRO A 219 16.33 -4.73 12.83
C PRO A 219 16.01 -3.71 13.93
N GLU A 220 17.02 -3.26 14.67
CA GLU A 220 16.85 -2.25 15.73
C GLU A 220 16.35 -0.92 15.16
N VAL A 221 16.94 -0.46 14.05
CA VAL A 221 16.56 0.81 13.43
C VAL A 221 15.20 0.69 12.74
N GLN A 222 14.91 -0.42 12.06
CA GLN A 222 13.58 -0.69 11.49
C GLN A 222 12.49 -0.68 12.58
N GLN A 223 12.77 -1.25 13.75
CA GLN A 223 11.84 -1.22 14.89
C GLN A 223 11.61 0.20 15.42
N LYS A 224 12.67 1.01 15.51
CA LYS A 224 12.57 2.43 15.90
C LYS A 224 11.78 3.25 14.88
N LEU A 225 12.02 3.03 13.59
CA LEU A 225 11.25 3.69 12.53
C LEU A 225 9.76 3.34 12.67
N SER A 226 9.42 2.08 12.94
CA SER A 226 8.05 1.65 13.14
C SER A 226 7.40 2.31 14.35
N GLN A 227 8.11 2.39 15.47
CA GLN A 227 7.62 3.04 16.69
C GLN A 227 7.43 4.56 16.52
N GLU A 228 8.32 5.21 15.78
CA GLU A 228 8.30 6.67 15.66
C GLU A 228 7.40 7.18 14.54
N PHE A 229 7.24 6.41 13.47
CA PHE A 229 6.57 6.83 12.24
C PHE A 229 5.44 5.90 11.79
N GLY A 230 5.22 4.77 12.46
CA GLY A 230 4.19 3.81 12.06
C GLY A 230 4.49 3.07 10.77
N VAL A 231 5.75 3.10 10.30
CA VAL A 231 6.16 2.33 9.12
C VAL A 231 6.07 0.84 9.42
N ARG A 232 5.76 0.06 8.39
CA ARG A 232 5.85 -1.39 8.46
C ARG A 232 7.33 -1.77 8.38
N PRO A 233 7.92 -2.43 9.38
CA PRO A 233 9.27 -2.97 9.28
C PRO A 233 9.38 -3.89 8.06
N LEU A 234 10.49 -3.79 7.34
CA LEU A 234 10.77 -4.68 6.22
C LEU A 234 11.81 -5.73 6.62
N ASP A 235 11.46 -7.00 6.46
CA ASP A 235 12.36 -8.15 6.51
C ASP A 235 12.27 -8.94 5.19
N SER A 236 13.05 -10.02 5.07
CA SER A 236 13.07 -10.86 3.87
C SER A 236 11.70 -11.50 3.52
N GLU A 237 10.80 -11.67 4.50
CA GLU A 237 9.48 -12.28 4.31
C GLU A 237 8.37 -11.26 4.09
N SER A 238 8.45 -10.09 4.73
CA SER A 238 7.41 -9.06 4.71
C SER A 238 7.18 -8.51 3.30
N GLY A 239 8.25 -8.43 2.51
CA GLY A 239 8.23 -7.99 1.12
C GLY A 239 7.39 -8.89 0.22
N LEU A 240 7.49 -10.20 0.42
CA LEU A 240 6.76 -11.20 -0.36
C LEU A 240 5.25 -11.16 -0.10
N LYS A 241 4.80 -10.52 0.99
CA LYS A 241 3.37 -10.37 1.32
C LYS A 241 2.70 -9.24 0.50
N ASP A 242 3.48 -8.45 -0.24
CA ASP A 242 3.01 -7.33 -1.09
C ASP A 242 2.62 -7.76 -2.51
N THR A 243 2.32 -9.05 -2.75
CA THR A 243 2.22 -9.66 -4.09
C THR A 243 1.27 -8.98 -5.08
N ILE A 244 0.33 -8.15 -4.61
CA ILE A 244 -0.59 -7.40 -5.47
C ILE A 244 -0.18 -5.93 -5.46
N PHE A 245 0.49 -5.55 -6.55
CA PHE A 245 0.85 -4.18 -6.88
C PHE A 245 0.51 -3.93 -8.35
N PHE A 246 -0.20 -2.83 -8.62
CA PHE A 246 -0.41 -2.36 -9.99
C PHE A 246 0.75 -1.46 -10.38
N SER A 247 1.42 -1.77 -11.48
CA SER A 247 2.47 -0.91 -12.02
C SER A 247 1.92 0.47 -12.36
N THR A 248 2.81 1.45 -12.58
CA THR A 248 2.39 2.83 -12.89
C THR A 248 1.43 2.91 -14.10
N PRO A 249 1.68 2.25 -15.25
CA PRO A 249 0.73 2.20 -16.36
C PRO A 249 -0.64 1.62 -15.99
N TRP A 250 -0.67 0.51 -15.26
CA TRP A 250 -1.91 -0.14 -14.84
C TRP A 250 -2.71 0.73 -13.86
N ARG A 251 -2.06 1.39 -12.89
CA ARG A 251 -2.70 2.35 -11.97
C ARG A 251 -3.33 3.53 -12.71
N LYS A 252 -2.64 4.06 -13.72
CA LYS A 252 -3.16 5.16 -14.51
C LYS A 252 -4.44 4.76 -15.26
N ALA A 253 -4.40 3.60 -15.93
CA ALA A 253 -5.56 3.06 -16.64
C ALA A 253 -6.74 2.78 -15.68
N GLU A 254 -6.46 2.20 -14.52
CA GLU A 254 -7.44 1.94 -13.46
C GLU A 254 -8.14 3.23 -13.02
N MET A 255 -7.38 4.26 -12.63
CA MET A 255 -7.92 5.51 -12.13
C MET A 255 -8.76 6.25 -13.18
N GLU A 256 -8.29 6.26 -14.43
CA GLU A 256 -9.02 6.84 -15.57
C GLU A 256 -10.34 6.11 -15.81
N ALA A 257 -10.31 4.77 -15.84
CA ALA A 257 -11.51 3.95 -16.03
C ALA A 257 -12.51 4.11 -14.88
N PHE A 258 -12.06 4.05 -13.63
CA PHE A 258 -12.91 4.22 -12.45
C PHE A 258 -13.57 5.60 -12.42
N THR A 259 -12.82 6.66 -12.72
CA THR A 259 -13.36 8.03 -12.76
C THR A 259 -14.45 8.17 -13.82
N LYS A 260 -14.25 7.56 -14.99
CA LYS A 260 -15.23 7.58 -16.08
C LYS A 260 -16.48 6.75 -15.77
N GLU A 261 -16.30 5.54 -15.26
CA GLU A 261 -17.39 4.54 -15.17
C GLU A 261 -18.15 4.59 -13.85
N VAL A 262 -17.54 5.08 -12.76
CA VAL A 262 -18.13 5.08 -11.41
C VAL A 262 -18.33 6.48 -10.85
N ILE A 263 -17.38 7.40 -11.06
CA ILE A 263 -17.46 8.75 -10.46
C ILE A 263 -18.37 9.68 -11.27
N SER A 264 -18.24 9.63 -12.60
CA SER A 264 -18.95 10.55 -13.51
C SER A 264 -20.38 10.11 -13.85
N ARG A 265 -20.87 9.01 -13.26
CA ARG A 265 -22.20 8.43 -13.49
C ARG A 265 -23.03 8.46 -12.21
#